data_AF-A0A529R5T2-F1
#
_entry.id   AF-A0A529R5T2-F1
#
_cell.length_a   1.000
_cell.length_b   1.000
_cell.length_c   1.000
_cell.angle_alpha   90.00
_cell.angle_beta   90.00
_cell.angle_gamma   90.00
#
_symmetry.space_group_name_H-M   'P 1'
#
loop_
_entity.id
_entity.type
_entity.pdbx_description
1 polymer ?
#
loop_
_entity_poly.entity_id
_entity_poly.type
_entity_poly.pdbx_seq_one_letter_code
_entity_poly.pdbx_strand_id
1 'polypeptide(L)'
;MSNEHIDEISGITTTGHEWDGIKELNNPLPRWWVITFYITVAWALAYTIAYPAWPMLSSATRGVLGFSSRNDVKNEMAAADAAKAKYVTAIQSKTVSEIAADDTLREFAVAAGGAAFKVNCVQCHGSGAQGSTGFPNLNDDDWLWGGKAEEVQQTITH
;
A
#
# COMPACT_ATOMS: atom_id res chain seq x y z
N MET A 1 30.47 40.50 -28.15
CA MET A 1 29.47 40.81 -29.19
C MET A 1 28.75 39.50 -29.46
N SER A 2 27.50 39.37 -29.00
CA SER A 2 26.66 38.21 -29.29
C SER A 2 26.41 38.20 -30.80
N ASN A 3 26.96 37.21 -31.51
CA ASN A 3 26.68 37.04 -32.93
C ASN A 3 25.38 36.25 -33.03
N GLU A 4 24.26 36.95 -33.16
CA GLU A 4 22.96 36.32 -33.41
C GLU A 4 23.03 35.55 -34.73
N HIS A 5 23.04 34.22 -34.63
CA HIS A 5 23.00 33.31 -35.77
C HIS A 5 21.57 32.85 -35.99
N ILE A 6 21.10 32.92 -37.23
CA ILE A 6 19.82 32.35 -37.66
C ILE A 6 20.09 30.91 -38.07
N ASP A 7 19.43 29.95 -37.42
CA ASP A 7 19.57 28.54 -37.75
C ASP A 7 19.00 28.24 -39.15
N GLU A 8 19.78 27.55 -39.98
CA GLU A 8 19.45 27.31 -41.39
C GLU A 8 18.27 26.35 -41.59
N ILE A 9 18.01 25.47 -40.62
CA ILE A 9 16.96 24.44 -40.70
C ILE A 9 15.63 24.97 -40.17
N SER A 10 15.65 25.56 -38.97
CA SER A 10 14.45 26.05 -38.28
C SER A 10 14.09 27.49 -38.65
N GLY A 11 15.04 28.28 -39.14
CA GLY A 11 14.86 29.72 -39.42
C GLY A 11 14.77 30.59 -38.16
N ILE A 12 15.18 30.07 -37.01
CA ILE A 12 15.01 30.70 -35.69
C ILE A 12 16.35 31.26 -35.20
N THR A 13 16.31 32.42 -34.55
CA THR A 13 17.50 33.05 -33.98
C THR A 13 18.02 32.28 -32.77
N THR A 14 19.34 32.21 -32.64
CA THR A 14 20.01 31.66 -31.46
C THR A 14 20.16 32.71 -30.35
N THR A 15 20.43 32.28 -29.11
CA THR A 15 20.62 33.15 -27.94
C THR A 15 21.95 33.94 -27.94
N GLY A 16 22.74 33.84 -29.01
CA GLY A 16 23.95 34.64 -29.24
C GLY A 16 25.21 34.17 -28.51
N HIS A 17 25.15 33.05 -27.79
CA HIS A 17 26.29 32.40 -27.14
C HIS A 17 26.46 30.96 -27.65
N GLU A 18 27.69 30.49 -27.64
CA GLU A 18 28.05 29.11 -27.98
C GLU A 18 28.77 28.47 -26.80
N TRP A 19 28.35 27.26 -26.46
CA TRP A 19 28.88 26.48 -25.35
C TRP A 19 29.39 25.16 -25.90
N ASP A 20 30.71 25.04 -26.09
CA ASP A 20 31.34 23.80 -26.58
C ASP A 20 30.69 23.26 -27.88
N GLY A 21 30.50 24.14 -28.85
CA GLY A 21 29.85 23.81 -30.13
C GLY A 21 28.32 23.79 -30.09
N ILE A 22 27.67 23.88 -28.92
CA ILE A 22 26.21 23.90 -28.79
C ILE A 22 25.69 25.34 -28.75
N LYS A 23 24.62 25.60 -29.51
CA LYS A 23 23.88 26.86 -29.53
C LYS A 23 22.42 26.62 -29.20
N GLU A 24 21.79 27.56 -28.51
CA GLU A 24 20.39 27.45 -28.09
C GLU A 24 19.50 28.27 -29.01
N LEU A 25 18.40 27.66 -29.49
CA LEU A 25 17.38 28.37 -30.27
C LEU A 25 16.45 29.17 -29.35
N ASN A 26 16.15 30.42 -29.73
CA ASN A 26 15.22 31.29 -29.01
C ASN A 26 13.76 31.01 -29.44
N ASN A 27 13.31 29.77 -29.22
CA ASN A 27 11.95 29.35 -29.50
C ASN A 27 10.97 29.86 -28.44
N PRO A 28 9.76 30.30 -28.81
CA PRO A 28 8.68 30.43 -27.83
C PRO A 28 8.32 29.04 -27.29
N LEU A 29 7.91 28.99 -26.02
CA LEU A 29 7.44 27.75 -25.41
C LEU A 29 6.23 27.19 -26.19
N PRO A 30 6.13 25.86 -26.38
CA PRO A 30 4.98 25.27 -27.04
C PRO A 30 3.67 25.63 -26.31
N ARG A 31 2.67 26.11 -27.04
CA ARG A 31 1.40 26.57 -26.44
C ARG A 31 0.71 25.51 -25.59
N TRP A 32 0.71 24.25 -26.03
CA TRP A 32 0.13 23.13 -25.29
C TRP A 32 0.85 22.88 -23.96
N TRP A 33 2.17 23.09 -23.92
CA TRP A 33 2.99 22.93 -22.71
C TRP A 33 2.63 24.02 -21.70
N VAL A 34 2.53 25.28 -22.14
CA VAL A 34 2.15 26.41 -21.28
C VAL A 34 0.72 26.24 -20.75
N ILE A 35 -0.23 25.80 -21.60
CA ILE A 35 -1.60 25.51 -21.18
C ILE A 35 -1.61 24.41 -20.10
N THR A 36 -0.88 23.31 -20.32
CA THR A 36 -0.80 22.21 -19.35
C THR A 36 -0.20 22.70 -18.03
N PHE A 37 0.85 23.52 -18.07
CA PHE A 37 1.45 24.12 -16.89
C PHE A 37 0.43 24.97 -16.10
N TYR A 38 -0.39 25.79 -16.75
CA TYR A 38 -1.42 26.56 -16.05
C TYR A 38 -2.56 25.69 -15.50
N ILE A 39 -2.91 24.60 -16.19
CA ILE A 39 -3.89 23.63 -15.68
C ILE A 39 -3.38 22.98 -14.39
N THR A 40 -2.11 22.59 -14.31
CA THR A 40 -1.55 21.98 -13.09
C THR A 40 -1.50 22.99 -11.94
N VAL A 41 -1.21 24.26 -12.22
CA VAL A 41 -1.29 25.34 -11.21
C VAL A 41 -2.73 25.49 -10.69
N ALA A 42 -3.71 25.58 -11.59
CA ALA A 42 -5.12 25.67 -11.21
C ALA A 42 -5.58 24.45 -10.40
N TRP A 43 -5.15 23.25 -10.81
CA TRP A 43 -5.42 22.01 -10.08
C TRP A 43 -4.80 22.01 -8.68
N ALA A 44 -3.55 22.45 -8.54
CA ALA A 44 -2.88 22.55 -7.25
C ALA A 44 -3.65 23.49 -6.30
N LEU A 45 -4.08 24.65 -6.78
CA LEU A 45 -4.90 25.58 -5.99
C LEU A 45 -6.21 24.92 -5.55
N ALA A 46 -6.94 24.29 -6.47
CA ALA A 46 -8.18 23.57 -6.14
C ALA A 46 -7.92 22.46 -5.11
N TYR A 47 -6.83 21.71 -5.25
CA TYR A 47 -6.47 20.63 -4.34
C TYR A 47 -6.15 21.13 -2.93
N THR A 48 -5.43 22.27 -2.81
CA THR A 48 -5.15 22.88 -1.49
C THR A 48 -6.40 23.40 -0.77
N ILE A 49 -7.45 23.74 -1.52
CA ILE A 49 -8.75 24.12 -0.95
C ILE A 49 -9.55 22.86 -0.56
N ALA A 50 -9.48 21.80 -1.37
CA ALA A 50 -10.22 20.56 -1.15
C ALA A 50 -9.70 19.76 0.06
N TYR A 51 -8.38 19.66 0.22
CA TYR A 51 -7.72 18.77 1.18
C TYR A 51 -6.92 19.53 2.25
N PRO A 52 -6.52 18.84 3.34
CA PRO A 52 -5.54 19.39 4.26
C PRO A 52 -4.21 19.73 3.59
N ALA A 53 -3.73 20.97 3.75
CA ALA A 53 -2.60 21.48 2.97
C ALA A 53 -1.58 22.27 3.80
N TRP A 54 -2.00 23.33 4.49
CA TRP A 54 -1.05 24.26 5.12
C TRP A 54 -0.90 23.99 6.62
N PRO A 55 0.34 23.80 7.11
CA PRO A 55 0.58 23.61 8.54
C PRO A 55 0.41 24.95 9.27
N MET A 56 -0.61 25.04 10.12
CA MET A 56 -0.77 26.14 11.09
C MET A 56 -0.09 25.77 12.41
N LEU A 57 -0.02 26.71 13.36
CA LEU A 57 0.66 26.53 14.64
C LEU A 57 0.18 25.31 15.46
N SER A 58 -1.09 24.91 15.31
CA SER A 58 -1.68 23.80 16.07
C SER A 58 -2.30 22.68 15.23
N SER A 59 -2.57 22.92 13.94
CA SER A 59 -3.17 21.93 13.04
C SER A 59 -3.00 22.36 11.58
N ALA A 60 -3.13 21.43 10.63
CA ALA A 60 -3.21 21.81 9.23
C ALA A 60 -4.59 22.42 8.90
N THR A 61 -4.68 23.16 7.79
CA THR A 61 -5.98 23.42 7.15
C THR A 61 -6.72 22.10 6.95
N ARG A 62 -8.06 22.07 7.06
CA ARG A 62 -8.83 20.81 6.88
C ARG A 62 -9.29 20.58 5.44
N GLY A 63 -9.26 21.63 4.62
CA GLY A 63 -9.93 21.67 3.33
C GLY A 63 -11.47 21.65 3.48
N VAL A 64 -12.17 21.74 2.35
CA VAL A 64 -13.64 21.74 2.31
C VAL A 64 -14.26 20.34 2.31
N LEU A 65 -13.48 19.30 1.97
CA LEU A 65 -13.97 17.92 1.91
C LEU A 65 -13.90 17.19 3.26
N GLY A 66 -13.21 17.75 4.26
CA GLY A 66 -13.08 17.14 5.59
C GLY A 66 -12.25 15.84 5.63
N PHE A 67 -11.45 15.60 4.61
CA PHE A 67 -10.61 14.40 4.48
C PHE A 67 -9.58 14.26 5.62
N SER A 68 -9.33 13.04 6.07
CA SER A 68 -8.24 12.70 6.99
C SER A 68 -7.78 11.27 6.76
N SER A 69 -6.51 11.08 6.39
CA SER A 69 -5.94 9.75 6.14
C SER A 69 -6.07 8.80 7.33
N ARG A 70 -5.96 9.31 8.56
CA ARG A 70 -6.17 8.53 9.78
C ARG A 70 -7.62 8.09 9.95
N ASN A 71 -8.57 8.94 9.58
CA ASN A 71 -9.99 8.60 9.66
C ASN A 71 -10.36 7.58 8.58
N ASP A 72 -9.78 7.71 7.38
CA ASP A 72 -10.03 6.79 6.28
C ASP A 72 -9.55 5.38 6.61
N VAL A 73 -8.32 5.24 7.12
CA VAL A 73 -7.81 3.94 7.58
C VAL A 73 -8.71 3.37 8.69
N LYS A 74 -9.13 4.20 9.65
CA LYS A 74 -10.05 3.77 10.72
C LYS A 74 -11.37 3.26 10.15
N ASN A 75 -11.95 3.96 9.18
CA ASN A 75 -13.22 3.58 8.57
C ASN A 75 -13.10 2.30 7.73
N GLU A 76 -12.01 2.16 6.99
CA GLU A 76 -11.72 0.98 6.18
C GLU A 76 -11.51 -0.25 7.07
N MET A 77 -10.70 -0.12 8.14
CA MET A 77 -10.53 -1.18 9.13
C MET A 77 -11.85 -1.55 9.80
N ALA A 78 -12.66 -0.56 10.22
CA ALA A 78 -13.97 -0.82 10.83
C ALA A 78 -14.93 -1.53 9.87
N ALA A 79 -14.93 -1.16 8.58
CA ALA A 79 -15.73 -1.84 7.56
C ALA A 79 -15.25 -3.29 7.34
N ALA A 80 -13.94 -3.51 7.28
CA ALA A 80 -13.36 -4.85 7.17
C ALA A 80 -13.66 -5.71 8.41
N ASP A 81 -13.60 -5.14 9.61
CA ASP A 81 -13.95 -5.80 10.87
C ASP A 81 -15.44 -6.14 10.91
N ALA A 82 -16.32 -5.23 10.52
CA ALA A 82 -17.76 -5.49 10.43
C ALA A 82 -18.08 -6.61 9.42
N ALA A 83 -17.40 -6.64 8.26
CA ALA A 83 -17.63 -7.65 7.23
C ALA A 83 -17.29 -9.08 7.70
N LYS A 84 -16.27 -9.25 8.55
CA LYS A 84 -15.85 -10.56 9.10
C LYS A 84 -16.40 -10.85 10.50
N ALA A 85 -17.08 -9.89 11.15
CA ALA A 85 -17.47 -9.95 12.56
C ALA A 85 -18.20 -11.25 12.92
N LYS A 86 -19.18 -11.67 12.10
CA LYS A 86 -19.94 -12.91 12.32
C LYS A 86 -19.03 -14.13 12.52
N TYR A 87 -18.06 -14.32 11.62
CA TYR A 87 -17.18 -15.48 11.66
C TYR A 87 -16.13 -15.36 12.77
N VAL A 88 -15.55 -14.16 12.94
CA VAL A 88 -14.55 -13.91 13.99
C VAL A 88 -15.14 -14.12 15.38
N THR A 89 -16.33 -13.58 15.65
CA THR A 89 -17.01 -13.78 16.94
C THR A 89 -17.32 -15.26 17.18
N ALA A 90 -17.78 -15.98 16.16
CA ALA A 90 -18.05 -17.41 16.28
C ALA A 90 -16.77 -18.22 16.57
N ILE A 91 -15.64 -17.90 15.91
CA ILE A 91 -14.33 -18.51 16.18
C ILE A 91 -13.87 -18.22 17.61
N GLN A 92 -14.00 -16.98 18.08
CA GLN A 92 -13.57 -16.60 19.43
C GLN A 92 -14.37 -17.29 20.55
N SER A 93 -15.62 -17.68 20.26
CA SER A 93 -16.52 -18.32 21.23
C SER A 93 -16.41 -19.84 21.30
N LYS A 94 -15.71 -20.48 20.35
CA LYS A 94 -15.65 -21.94 20.19
C LYS A 94 -14.21 -22.45 20.43
N THR A 95 -14.10 -23.67 20.92
CA THR A 95 -12.82 -24.40 20.96
C THR A 95 -12.37 -24.77 19.54
N VAL A 96 -11.09 -25.04 19.35
CA VAL A 96 -10.55 -25.44 18.03
C VAL A 96 -11.23 -26.72 17.52
N SER A 97 -11.52 -27.67 18.42
CA SER A 97 -12.28 -28.87 18.09
C SER A 97 -13.72 -28.57 17.61
N GLU A 98 -14.43 -27.64 18.26
CA GLU A 98 -15.77 -27.23 17.83
C GLU A 98 -15.77 -26.47 16.49
N ILE A 99 -14.71 -25.70 16.21
CA ILE A 99 -14.52 -25.05 14.90
C ILE A 99 -14.26 -26.09 13.83
N ALA A 100 -13.40 -27.09 14.10
CA ALA A 100 -13.07 -28.15 13.15
C ALA A 100 -14.26 -29.08 12.82
N ALA A 101 -15.21 -29.21 13.75
CA ALA A 101 -16.43 -30.00 13.56
C ALA A 101 -17.53 -29.27 12.76
N ASP A 102 -17.42 -27.95 12.58
CA ASP A 102 -18.40 -27.13 11.86
C ASP A 102 -17.86 -26.76 10.48
N ASP A 103 -18.39 -27.38 9.41
CA ASP A 103 -17.83 -27.26 8.06
C ASP A 103 -17.71 -25.80 7.58
N THR A 104 -18.71 -24.96 7.87
CA THR A 104 -18.71 -23.55 7.44
C THR A 104 -17.66 -22.74 8.18
N LEU A 105 -17.57 -22.96 9.50
CA LEU A 105 -16.57 -22.30 10.34
C LEU A 105 -15.16 -22.79 10.05
N ARG A 106 -14.98 -24.09 9.80
CA ARG A 106 -13.71 -24.69 9.41
C ARG A 106 -13.22 -24.13 8.08
N GLU A 107 -14.08 -24.01 7.07
CA GLU A 107 -13.69 -23.45 5.78
C GLU A 107 -13.16 -22.02 5.93
N PHE A 108 -13.90 -21.17 6.66
CA PHE A 108 -13.45 -19.81 6.96
C PHE A 108 -12.14 -19.80 7.78
N ALA A 109 -12.05 -20.63 8.83
CA ALA A 109 -10.88 -20.69 9.70
C ALA A 109 -9.63 -21.18 8.97
N VAL A 110 -9.74 -22.15 8.07
CA VAL A 110 -8.63 -22.65 7.25
C VAL A 110 -8.19 -21.60 6.23
N ALA A 111 -9.13 -20.88 5.59
CA ALA A 111 -8.78 -19.81 4.67
C ALA A 111 -8.07 -18.64 5.39
N ALA A 112 -8.62 -18.19 6.51
CA ALA A 112 -8.03 -17.13 7.33
C ALA A 112 -6.70 -17.57 7.96
N GLY A 113 -6.65 -18.79 8.49
CA GLY A 113 -5.45 -19.42 9.04
C GLY A 113 -4.35 -19.60 8.00
N GLY A 114 -4.69 -19.97 6.76
CA GLY A 114 -3.75 -20.04 5.66
C GLY A 114 -3.14 -18.69 5.29
N ALA A 115 -3.92 -17.61 5.34
CA ALA A 115 -3.40 -16.25 5.19
C ALA A 115 -2.49 -15.87 6.37
N ALA A 116 -2.91 -16.15 7.60
CA ALA A 116 -2.10 -15.88 8.80
C ALA A 116 -0.77 -16.68 8.79
N PHE A 117 -0.80 -17.93 8.36
CA PHE A 117 0.37 -18.79 8.24
C PHE A 117 1.39 -18.21 7.26
N LYS A 118 0.94 -17.74 6.09
CA LYS A 118 1.79 -17.08 5.08
C LYS A 118 2.44 -15.79 5.56
N VAL A 119 1.80 -15.07 6.49
CA VAL A 119 2.35 -13.82 7.03
C VAL A 119 3.33 -14.12 8.16
N ASN A 120 3.00 -15.06 9.04
CA ASN A 120 3.66 -15.18 10.35
C ASN A 120 4.49 -16.46 10.56
N CYS A 121 4.24 -17.53 9.80
CA CYS A 121 4.78 -18.86 10.11
C CYS A 121 5.71 -19.41 9.03
N VAL A 122 5.50 -19.03 7.75
CA VAL A 122 6.25 -19.58 6.60
C VAL A 122 7.75 -19.30 6.65
N GLN A 123 8.16 -18.24 7.35
CA GLN A 123 9.57 -17.87 7.49
C GLN A 123 10.38 -18.94 8.22
N CYS A 124 9.73 -19.73 9.08
CA CYS A 124 10.34 -20.82 9.83
C CYS A 124 9.88 -22.19 9.30
N HIS A 125 8.58 -22.35 9.05
CA HIS A 125 7.96 -23.63 8.71
C HIS A 125 7.80 -23.87 7.20
N GLY A 126 8.25 -22.94 6.35
CA GLY A 126 8.17 -23.08 4.89
C GLY A 126 6.78 -22.83 4.30
N SER A 127 6.70 -22.57 3.00
CA SER A 127 5.46 -22.17 2.31
C SER A 127 4.39 -23.26 2.24
N GLY A 128 4.79 -24.53 2.27
CA GLY A 128 3.91 -25.70 2.34
C GLY A 128 3.89 -26.33 3.74
N ALA A 129 4.32 -25.59 4.76
CA ALA A 129 4.43 -26.04 6.15
C ALA A 129 5.41 -27.21 6.36
N GLN A 130 6.29 -27.48 5.40
CA GLN A 130 7.20 -28.64 5.38
C GLN A 130 8.41 -28.54 6.32
N GLY A 131 8.61 -27.42 7.00
CA GLY A 131 9.74 -27.19 7.88
C GLY A 131 11.08 -26.98 7.17
N SER A 132 12.14 -26.98 7.97
CA SER A 132 13.53 -26.92 7.52
C SER A 132 14.46 -27.42 8.64
N THR A 133 15.77 -27.49 8.42
CA THR A 133 16.70 -27.86 9.50
C THR A 133 16.53 -26.94 10.72
N GLY A 134 16.13 -27.52 11.85
CA GLY A 134 15.86 -26.78 13.10
C GLY A 134 14.41 -26.29 13.26
N PHE A 135 13.54 -26.49 12.27
CA PHE A 135 12.13 -26.08 12.30
C PHE A 135 11.21 -27.26 11.91
N PRO A 136 10.24 -27.64 12.76
CA PRO A 136 9.36 -28.78 12.52
C PRO A 136 8.59 -28.70 11.20
N ASN A 137 8.35 -29.87 10.61
CA ASN A 137 7.31 -30.06 9.61
C ASN A 137 5.94 -30.04 10.32
N LEU A 138 4.99 -29.25 9.83
CA LEU A 138 3.63 -29.14 10.39
C LEU A 138 2.59 -29.79 9.47
N ASN A 139 3.00 -30.44 8.37
CA ASN A 139 2.12 -31.12 7.42
C ASN A 139 2.19 -32.66 7.50
N ASP A 140 2.89 -33.20 8.48
CA ASP A 140 2.95 -34.64 8.77
C ASP A 140 2.27 -35.00 10.10
N ASP A 141 2.40 -36.26 10.50
CA ASP A 141 1.76 -36.83 11.68
C ASP A 141 2.70 -36.90 12.92
N ASP A 142 3.91 -36.31 12.88
CA ASP A 142 4.88 -36.37 13.98
C ASP A 142 4.92 -35.05 14.79
N TRP A 143 4.42 -35.12 16.03
CA TRP A 143 4.22 -33.94 16.87
C TRP A 143 5.01 -34.03 18.18
N LEU A 144 6.05 -33.20 18.30
CA LEU A 144 6.92 -33.15 19.48
C LEU A 144 6.19 -32.79 20.78
N TRP A 145 5.17 -31.93 20.69
CA TRP A 145 4.43 -31.38 21.84
C TRP A 145 2.96 -31.80 21.87
N GLY A 146 2.61 -32.85 21.11
CA GLY A 146 1.23 -33.30 20.94
C GLY A 146 0.55 -32.71 19.70
N GLY A 147 -0.21 -33.55 18.99
CA GLY A 147 -0.85 -33.23 17.71
C GLY A 147 -2.36 -32.97 17.81
N LYS A 148 -2.94 -32.99 19.02
CA LYS A 148 -4.36 -32.62 19.19
C LYS A 148 -4.54 -31.12 18.99
N ALA A 149 -5.73 -30.73 18.56
CA ALA A 149 -6.06 -29.33 18.28
C ALA A 149 -5.73 -28.38 19.44
N GLU A 150 -6.00 -28.81 20.67
CA GLU A 150 -5.74 -28.03 21.89
C GLU A 150 -4.23 -27.93 22.21
N GLU A 151 -3.45 -28.99 21.93
CA GLU A 151 -1.99 -29.03 22.15
C GLU A 151 -1.27 -28.11 21.13
N VAL A 152 -1.72 -28.13 19.88
CA VAL A 152 -1.25 -27.20 18.83
C VAL A 152 -1.62 -25.75 19.19
N GLN A 153 -2.84 -25.50 19.65
CA GLN A 153 -3.25 -24.17 20.11
C GLN A 153 -2.38 -23.67 21.28
N GLN A 154 -2.06 -24.54 22.23
CA GLN A 154 -1.19 -24.21 23.35
C GLN A 154 0.20 -23.79 22.86
N THR A 155 0.78 -24.54 21.91
CA THR A 155 2.09 -24.24 21.32
C THR A 155 2.14 -22.89 20.58
N ILE A 156 1.01 -22.46 20.00
CA ILE A 156 0.92 -21.17 19.28
C ILE A 156 0.78 -19.98 20.24
N THR A 157 0.19 -20.19 21.41
CA THR A 157 -0.28 -19.10 22.29
C THR A 157 0.62 -18.82 23.49
N HIS A 158 1.58 -19.70 23.81
CA HIS A 158 2.45 -19.63 24.99
C HIS A 158 3.90 -19.98 24.61
#